data_AF-K1S7F9-F1
#
_entry.id   AF-K1S7F9-F1
#
_cell.length_a   1.000
_cell.length_b   1.000
_cell.length_c   1.000
_cell.angle_alpha   90.00
_cell.angle_beta   90.00
_cell.angle_gamma   90.00
#
_symmetry.space_group_name_H-M   'P 1'
#
loop_
_entity.id
_entity.type
_entity.pdbx_description
1 polymer ?
#
loop_
_entity_poly.entity_id
_entity_poly.type
_entity_poly.pdbx_seq_one_letter_code
_entity_poly.pdbx_strand_id
1 'polypeptide(L)'
;LIRQNFADCDIGKNKAQVLAERYAGAFGIKANYIPDFIESKFMLEELTSSAAFNGPQTILIGAVDNNRSRQMCHDVFQESRNIIYIDSGNGEYTGQIVCGIRKNGRTITKPVAGIYPDILQGDEKFPTELSCAERSVSAPQSIAANLFASTIVASILYQLIICGELVVRKTTFSSMTMNTKTLLSKRGKH
;
A
#
# COMPACT_ATOMS: atom_id res chain seq x y z
N LEU A 1 0.51 -7.06 19.90
CA LEU A 1 1.24 -5.82 20.25
C LEU A 1 2.67 -5.80 19.70
N ILE A 2 3.44 -6.90 19.84
CA ILE A 2 4.88 -6.93 19.52
C ILE A 2 5.24 -6.60 18.06
N ARG A 3 4.30 -6.51 17.10
CA ARG A 3 4.60 -6.26 15.67
C ARG A 3 3.93 -5.03 15.06
N GLN A 4 3.06 -4.38 15.83
CA GLN A 4 2.19 -3.30 15.37
C GLN A 4 2.14 -2.25 16.47
N ASN A 5 2.14 -0.97 16.12
CA ASN A 5 2.25 0.14 17.07
C ASN A 5 0.93 0.39 17.83
N PHE A 6 0.49 -0.59 18.61
CA PHE A 6 -0.71 -0.57 19.46
C PHE A 6 -0.30 -0.80 20.92
N ALA A 7 -1.09 -0.25 21.84
CA ALA A 7 -0.94 -0.37 23.27
C ALA A 7 -1.96 -1.38 23.86
N ASP A 8 -1.79 -1.77 25.12
CA ASP A 8 -2.71 -2.69 25.80
C ASP A 8 -4.15 -2.19 25.81
N CYS A 9 -4.36 -0.88 25.92
CA CYS A 9 -5.68 -0.24 25.90
C CYS A 9 -6.38 -0.25 24.52
N ASP A 10 -5.70 -0.72 23.48
CA ASP A 10 -6.27 -0.88 22.14
C ASP A 10 -6.79 -2.31 21.89
N ILE A 11 -6.52 -3.25 22.78
CA ILE A 11 -6.96 -4.65 22.61
C ILE A 11 -8.49 -4.69 22.53
N GLY A 12 -9.00 -5.38 21.50
CA GLY A 12 -10.43 -5.51 21.22
C GLY A 12 -11.03 -4.36 20.40
N LYS A 13 -10.28 -3.29 20.13
CA LYS A 13 -10.72 -2.18 19.27
C LYS A 13 -10.39 -2.43 17.80
N ASN A 14 -11.15 -1.79 16.91
CA ASN A 14 -10.87 -1.81 15.49
C ASN A 14 -9.55 -1.05 15.19
N LYS A 15 -8.66 -1.67 14.42
CA LYS A 15 -7.33 -1.11 14.12
C LYS A 15 -7.41 0.19 13.32
N ALA A 16 -8.31 0.27 12.33
CA ALA A 16 -8.44 1.45 11.48
C ALA A 16 -8.94 2.64 12.30
N GLN A 17 -9.92 2.41 13.17
CA GLN A 17 -10.41 3.42 14.12
C GLN A 17 -9.29 3.95 15.02
N VAL A 18 -8.58 3.05 15.72
CA VAL A 18 -7.54 3.43 16.67
C VAL A 18 -6.43 4.25 16.00
N LEU A 19 -5.99 3.86 14.82
CA LEU A 19 -4.93 4.59 14.09
C LEU A 19 -5.43 5.95 13.62
N ALA A 20 -6.63 6.03 13.04
CA ALA A 20 -7.18 7.28 12.53
C ALA A 20 -7.40 8.30 13.66
N GLU A 21 -8.06 7.91 14.75
CA GLU A 21 -8.34 8.79 15.88
C GLU A 21 -7.04 9.26 16.56
N ARG A 22 -6.09 8.35 16.78
CA ARG A 22 -4.80 8.69 17.40
C ARG A 22 -4.03 9.71 16.57
N TYR A 23 -3.88 9.47 15.27
CA TYR A 23 -3.09 10.36 14.43
C TYR A 23 -3.82 11.65 14.07
N ALA A 24 -5.16 11.63 13.95
CA ALA A 24 -5.94 12.85 13.84
C ALA A 24 -5.78 13.74 15.07
N GLY A 25 -5.89 13.16 16.28
CA GLY A 25 -5.71 13.90 17.53
C GLY A 25 -4.28 14.41 17.74
N ALA A 26 -3.28 13.58 17.43
CA ALA A 26 -1.87 13.94 17.65
C ALA A 26 -1.33 14.99 16.67
N PHE A 27 -1.75 14.94 15.40
CA PHE A 27 -1.20 15.80 14.34
C PHE A 27 -2.17 16.88 13.85
N GLY A 28 -3.42 16.90 14.33
CA GLY A 28 -4.44 17.83 13.88
C GLY A 28 -4.83 17.63 12.41
N ILE A 29 -4.62 16.43 11.86
CA ILE A 29 -4.96 16.09 10.47
C ILE A 29 -6.34 15.46 10.39
N LYS A 30 -7.01 15.63 9.26
CA LYS A 30 -8.23 14.88 8.97
C LYS A 30 -7.85 13.44 8.63
N ALA A 31 -8.26 12.48 9.47
CA ALA A 31 -8.14 11.06 9.19
C ALA A 31 -9.51 10.40 9.34
N ASN A 32 -9.99 9.77 8.25
CA ASN A 32 -11.21 8.98 8.25
C ASN A 32 -10.84 7.49 8.28
N TYR A 33 -11.73 6.64 8.77
CA TYR A 33 -11.55 5.19 8.76
C TYR A 33 -12.82 4.48 8.31
N ILE A 34 -12.65 3.25 7.82
CA ILE A 34 -13.73 2.29 7.57
C ILE A 34 -13.41 1.09 8.46
N PRO A 35 -14.32 0.70 9.38
CA PRO A 35 -14.05 -0.40 10.30
C PRO A 35 -14.21 -1.78 9.61
N ASP A 36 -14.86 -1.82 8.45
CA ASP A 36 -15.16 -3.03 7.70
C ASP A 36 -14.05 -3.39 6.69
N PHE A 37 -14.01 -4.67 6.32
CA PHE A 37 -13.10 -5.14 5.26
C PHE A 37 -13.53 -4.57 3.90
N ILE A 38 -12.55 -4.03 3.15
CA ILE A 38 -12.76 -3.63 1.75
C ILE A 38 -12.51 -4.85 0.88
N GLU A 39 -13.58 -5.54 0.51
CA GLU A 39 -13.53 -6.79 -0.29
C GLU A 39 -14.31 -6.67 -1.60
N SER A 40 -14.67 -5.44 -1.97
CA SER A 40 -15.31 -5.12 -3.24
C SER A 40 -14.54 -4.04 -3.95
N LYS A 41 -14.25 -4.28 -5.24
CA LYS A 41 -13.67 -3.31 -6.15
C LYS A 41 -14.46 -2.00 -6.15
N PHE A 42 -15.79 -2.09 -6.20
CA PHE A 42 -16.67 -0.92 -6.20
C PHE A 42 -16.46 -0.03 -4.96
N MET A 43 -16.35 -0.63 -3.76
CA MET A 43 -16.07 0.14 -2.54
C MET A 43 -14.72 0.84 -2.63
N LEU A 44 -13.68 0.16 -3.12
CA LEU A 44 -12.36 0.78 -3.28
C LEU A 44 -12.37 1.88 -4.35
N GLU A 45 -13.13 1.74 -5.42
CA GLU A 45 -13.32 2.76 -6.45
C GLU A 45 -14.01 4.00 -5.89
N GLU A 46 -15.06 3.86 -5.09
CA GLU A 46 -15.71 5.00 -4.44
C GLU A 46 -14.74 5.79 -3.55
N LEU A 47 -13.84 5.10 -2.84
CA LEU A 47 -12.85 5.72 -1.95
C LEU A 47 -11.69 6.39 -2.69
N THR A 48 -11.40 5.93 -3.91
CA THR A 48 -10.27 6.41 -4.71
C THR A 48 -10.67 7.37 -5.82
N SER A 49 -11.97 7.42 -6.14
CA SER A 49 -12.55 8.30 -7.15
C SER A 49 -12.47 9.75 -6.72
N SER A 50 -11.66 10.52 -7.44
CA SER A 50 -11.68 11.98 -7.33
C SER A 50 -12.90 12.50 -8.10
N ALA A 51 -13.88 13.07 -7.41
CA ALA A 51 -15.15 13.52 -8.00
C ALA A 51 -15.01 14.64 -9.05
N ALA A 52 -13.81 15.21 -9.24
CA ALA A 52 -13.56 16.32 -10.16
C ALA A 52 -12.48 15.99 -11.19
N PHE A 53 -12.67 16.45 -12.43
CA PHE A 53 -11.69 16.36 -13.52
C PHE A 53 -10.35 17.03 -13.18
N ASN A 54 -10.39 18.06 -12.30
CA ASN A 54 -9.24 18.75 -11.68
C ASN A 54 -9.18 18.50 -10.16
N GLY A 55 -9.74 17.38 -9.70
CA GLY A 55 -9.75 17.04 -8.28
C GLY A 55 -8.36 16.71 -7.75
N PRO A 56 -8.21 16.58 -6.43
CA PRO A 56 -6.95 16.23 -5.81
C PRO A 56 -6.41 14.90 -6.37
N GLN A 57 -5.09 14.81 -6.48
CA GLN A 57 -4.39 13.59 -6.89
C GLN A 57 -4.55 12.51 -5.83
N THR A 58 -5.18 11.39 -6.18
CA THR A 58 -5.29 10.23 -5.28
C THR A 58 -3.97 9.46 -5.23
N ILE A 59 -3.50 9.18 -4.00
CA ILE A 59 -2.40 8.25 -3.72
C ILE A 59 -2.98 7.08 -2.91
N LEU A 60 -2.99 5.89 -3.52
CA LEU A 60 -3.37 4.64 -2.85
C LEU A 60 -2.11 3.97 -2.30
N ILE A 61 -2.07 3.72 -1.00
CA ILE A 61 -0.99 2.99 -0.34
C ILE A 61 -1.48 1.58 -0.01
N GLY A 62 -1.00 0.58 -0.74
CA GLY A 62 -1.33 -0.83 -0.53
C GLY A 62 -0.43 -1.46 0.52
N ALA A 63 -0.84 -1.46 1.78
CA ALA A 63 -0.17 -2.18 2.88
C ALA A 63 -0.93 -3.47 3.25
N VAL A 64 -1.38 -4.20 2.23
CA VAL A 64 -2.17 -5.43 2.36
C VAL A 64 -1.28 -6.67 2.29
N ASP A 65 -1.70 -7.75 2.95
CA ASP A 65 -0.90 -8.96 3.17
C ASP A 65 -1.16 -10.09 2.16
N ASN A 66 -2.25 -10.04 1.41
CA ASN A 66 -2.68 -11.10 0.47
C ASN A 66 -2.77 -10.61 -0.98
N ASN A 67 -2.59 -11.53 -1.94
CA ASN A 67 -2.61 -11.19 -3.36
C ASN A 67 -4.03 -10.84 -3.83
N ARG A 68 -5.08 -11.42 -3.25
CA ARG A 68 -6.46 -11.07 -3.61
C ARG A 68 -6.76 -9.57 -3.43
N SER A 69 -6.30 -9.00 -2.32
CA SER A 69 -6.41 -7.55 -2.08
C SER A 69 -5.54 -6.74 -3.04
N ARG A 70 -4.35 -7.24 -3.40
CA ARG A 70 -3.49 -6.60 -4.41
C ARG A 70 -4.10 -6.64 -5.81
N GLN A 71 -4.81 -7.70 -6.17
CA GLN A 71 -5.58 -7.82 -7.42
C GLN A 71 -6.67 -6.73 -7.46
N MET A 72 -7.45 -6.59 -6.40
CA MET A 72 -8.46 -5.53 -6.32
C MET A 72 -7.84 -4.12 -6.46
N CYS A 73 -6.73 -3.85 -5.77
CA CYS A 73 -5.99 -2.59 -5.95
C CYS A 73 -5.48 -2.41 -7.39
N HIS A 74 -5.05 -3.50 -8.05
CA HIS A 74 -4.62 -3.48 -9.44
C HIS A 74 -5.76 -3.12 -10.37
N ASP A 75 -6.94 -3.70 -10.19
CA ASP A 75 -8.11 -3.45 -11.04
C ASP A 75 -8.55 -1.99 -10.93
N VAL A 76 -8.65 -1.46 -9.71
CA VAL A 76 -8.93 -0.03 -9.47
C VAL A 76 -7.85 0.85 -10.10
N PHE A 77 -6.58 0.47 -10.01
CA PHE A 77 -5.50 1.20 -10.66
C PHE A 77 -5.67 1.25 -12.17
N GLN A 78 -6.07 0.15 -12.82
CA GLN A 78 -6.21 0.08 -14.28
C GLN A 78 -7.40 0.88 -14.79
N GLU A 79 -8.48 0.97 -14.01
CA GLU A 79 -9.69 1.71 -14.42
C GLU A 79 -9.65 3.19 -14.05
N SER A 80 -8.80 3.56 -13.09
CA SER A 80 -8.57 4.95 -12.72
C SER A 80 -7.99 5.79 -13.86
N ARG A 81 -8.45 7.03 -14.01
CA ARG A 81 -7.83 7.99 -14.94
C ARG A 81 -6.50 8.54 -14.42
N ASN A 82 -6.47 8.91 -13.14
CA ASN A 82 -5.31 9.48 -12.45
C ASN A 82 -5.19 8.86 -11.06
N ILE A 83 -4.13 8.08 -10.82
CA ILE A 83 -3.87 7.47 -9.52
C ILE A 83 -2.38 7.14 -9.40
N ILE A 84 -1.85 7.29 -8.19
CA ILE A 84 -0.53 6.79 -7.82
C ILE A 84 -0.77 5.63 -6.85
N TYR A 85 -0.33 4.44 -7.21
CA TYR A 85 -0.43 3.25 -6.36
C TYR A 85 0.95 2.87 -5.83
N ILE A 86 1.13 2.94 -4.51
CA ILE A 86 2.34 2.54 -3.79
C ILE A 86 2.02 1.24 -3.07
N ASP A 87 2.41 0.11 -3.65
CA ASP A 87 2.30 -1.20 -2.99
C ASP A 87 3.51 -1.40 -2.07
N SER A 88 3.26 -1.84 -0.84
CA SER A 88 4.25 -2.13 0.19
C SER A 88 4.01 -3.55 0.72
N GLY A 89 4.71 -4.52 0.12
CA GLY A 89 4.66 -5.92 0.52
C GLY A 89 5.93 -6.33 1.24
N ASN A 90 5.80 -7.09 2.33
CA ASN A 90 6.94 -7.71 3.00
C ASN A 90 6.59 -9.08 3.59
N GLY A 91 7.61 -9.94 3.60
CA GLY A 91 7.65 -11.12 4.46
C GLY A 91 8.31 -10.78 5.79
N GLU A 92 9.03 -11.75 6.35
CA GLU A 92 9.63 -11.62 7.68
C GLU A 92 10.79 -10.63 7.73
N TYR A 93 11.72 -10.75 6.78
CA TYR A 93 12.95 -9.95 6.75
C TYR A 93 13.17 -9.24 5.42
N THR A 94 12.39 -9.53 4.40
CA THR A 94 12.54 -8.97 3.06
C THR A 94 11.22 -8.41 2.58
N GLY A 95 11.29 -7.45 1.66
CA GLY A 95 10.10 -6.86 1.07
C GLY A 95 10.40 -5.99 -0.13
N GLN A 96 9.34 -5.43 -0.68
CA GLN A 96 9.37 -4.57 -1.83
C GLN A 96 8.34 -3.45 -1.71
N ILE A 97 8.72 -2.30 -2.23
CA ILE A 97 7.82 -1.18 -2.48
C ILE A 97 7.81 -0.93 -3.98
N VAL A 98 6.62 -0.88 -4.59
CA VAL A 98 6.45 -0.65 -6.04
C VAL A 98 5.49 0.51 -6.28
N CYS A 99 5.93 1.46 -7.11
CA CYS A 99 5.15 2.64 -7.46
C CYS A 99 4.60 2.55 -8.88
N GLY A 100 3.29 2.30 -9.00
CA GLY A 100 2.53 2.46 -10.23
C GLY A 100 1.99 3.87 -10.37
N ILE A 101 2.14 4.48 -11.54
CA ILE A 101 1.59 5.79 -11.86
C ILE A 101 0.71 5.65 -13.09
N ARG A 102 -0.54 6.08 -12.96
CA ARG A 102 -1.46 6.24 -14.07
C ARG A 102 -1.87 7.70 -14.18
N LYS A 103 -1.76 8.26 -15.39
CA LYS A 103 -2.08 9.66 -15.68
C LYS A 103 -2.83 9.73 -17.00
N ASN A 104 -3.97 10.42 -17.03
CA ASN A 104 -4.84 10.54 -18.20
C ASN A 104 -5.19 9.18 -18.83
N GLY A 105 -5.46 8.17 -18.00
CA GLY A 105 -5.78 6.81 -18.44
C GLY A 105 -4.60 6.03 -19.03
N ARG A 106 -3.37 6.55 -18.92
CA ARG A 106 -2.15 5.88 -19.40
C ARG A 106 -1.24 5.51 -18.23
N THR A 107 -0.77 4.27 -18.24
CA THR A 107 0.21 3.77 -17.26
C THR A 107 1.60 4.29 -17.60
N ILE A 108 2.13 5.17 -16.76
CA ILE A 108 3.49 5.73 -16.87
C ILE A 108 4.50 4.76 -16.24
N THR A 109 4.20 4.25 -15.05
CA THR A 109 4.97 3.18 -14.39
C THR A 109 4.04 2.05 -14.00
N LYS A 110 4.50 0.81 -14.21
CA LYS A 110 3.69 -0.38 -13.92
C LYS A 110 3.47 -0.52 -12.40
N PRO A 111 2.24 -0.88 -11.96
CA PRO A 111 1.96 -1.24 -10.57
C PRO A 111 2.58 -2.60 -10.21
N VAL A 112 2.47 -3.03 -8.95
CA VAL A 112 3.08 -4.28 -8.46
C VAL A 112 2.75 -5.49 -9.33
N ALA A 113 1.49 -5.71 -9.70
CA ALA A 113 1.08 -6.84 -10.53
C ALA A 113 1.59 -6.75 -11.98
N GLY A 114 1.97 -5.55 -12.46
CA GLY A 114 2.65 -5.40 -13.74
C GLY A 114 4.15 -5.74 -13.68
N ILE A 115 4.73 -5.84 -12.48
CA ILE A 115 6.11 -6.28 -12.21
C ILE A 115 6.15 -7.76 -11.80
N TYR A 116 5.14 -8.20 -11.04
CA TYR A 116 4.95 -9.54 -10.51
C TYR A 116 3.58 -10.09 -10.97
N PRO A 117 3.48 -10.62 -12.21
CA PRO A 117 2.21 -11.05 -12.78
C PRO A 117 1.58 -12.26 -12.09
N ASP A 118 2.38 -13.00 -11.32
CA ASP A 118 1.96 -14.08 -10.43
C ASP A 118 0.94 -13.62 -9.38
N ILE A 119 0.93 -12.34 -9.00
CA ILE A 119 -0.12 -11.76 -8.14
C ILE A 119 -1.52 -11.92 -8.74
N LEU A 120 -1.62 -11.92 -10.08
CA LEU A 120 -2.90 -12.11 -10.79
C LEU A 120 -3.24 -13.58 -11.02
N GLN A 121 -2.36 -14.51 -10.62
CA GLN A 121 -2.54 -15.93 -10.81
C GLN A 121 -3.04 -16.55 -9.50
N GLY A 122 -4.17 -17.24 -9.57
CA GLY A 122 -4.71 -18.03 -8.45
C GLY A 122 -5.95 -17.42 -7.79
N ASP A 123 -6.70 -18.32 -7.18
CA ASP A 123 -7.95 -18.04 -6.44
C ASP A 123 -7.65 -17.81 -4.95
N GLU A 124 -6.69 -16.92 -4.66
CA GLU A 124 -6.49 -16.47 -3.29
C GLU A 124 -7.78 -15.80 -2.78
N LYS A 125 -8.08 -16.09 -1.52
CA LYS A 125 -9.28 -15.63 -0.84
C LYS A 125 -9.03 -14.32 -0.09
N PHE A 126 -10.08 -13.52 0.06
CA PHE A 126 -10.06 -12.39 0.97
C PHE A 126 -9.89 -12.84 2.43
N PRO A 127 -9.40 -11.96 3.32
CA PRO A 127 -9.18 -12.31 4.72
C PRO A 127 -10.41 -12.90 5.43
N THR A 128 -11.61 -12.39 5.14
CA THR A 128 -12.86 -12.90 5.74
C THR A 128 -13.18 -14.33 5.30
N GLU A 129 -12.77 -14.72 4.10
CA GLU A 129 -13.02 -16.03 3.48
C GLU A 129 -12.02 -17.12 3.94
N LEU A 130 -10.93 -16.72 4.60
CA LEU A 130 -9.94 -17.65 5.18
C LEU A 130 -10.43 -18.23 6.52
N SER A 131 -10.22 -19.53 6.71
CA SER A 131 -10.43 -20.19 8.00
C SER A 131 -9.42 -19.72 9.05
N CYS A 132 -9.72 -19.96 10.34
CA CYS A 132 -8.81 -19.64 11.44
C CYS A 132 -7.43 -20.31 11.30
N ALA A 133 -7.39 -21.53 10.74
CA ALA A 133 -6.14 -22.25 10.49
C ALA A 133 -5.33 -21.59 9.37
N GLU A 134 -5.97 -21.21 8.26
CA GLU A 134 -5.31 -20.54 7.13
C GLU A 134 -4.78 -19.15 7.51
N ARG A 135 -5.52 -18.38 8.33
CA ARG A 135 -5.03 -17.10 8.85
C ARG A 135 -3.77 -17.23 9.70
N SER A 136 -3.62 -18.36 10.41
CA SER A 136 -2.46 -18.63 11.28
C SER A 136 -1.20 -19.04 10.50
N VAL A 137 -1.32 -19.41 9.23
CA VAL A 137 -0.19 -19.84 8.36
C VAL A 137 0.45 -18.67 7.61
N SER A 138 -0.09 -17.45 7.73
CA SER A 138 0.50 -16.26 7.12
C SER A 138 1.96 -16.06 7.58
N ALA A 139 2.87 -15.85 6.61
CA ALA A 139 4.29 -15.69 6.88
C ALA A 139 4.51 -14.51 7.85
N PRO A 140 5.26 -14.70 8.94
CA PRO A 140 5.40 -13.68 9.96
C PRO A 140 6.05 -12.42 9.38
N GLN A 141 5.48 -11.23 9.65
CA GLN A 141 6.10 -9.93 9.35
C GLN A 141 6.82 -9.43 10.62
N SER A 142 8.10 -9.03 10.53
CA SER A 142 8.83 -8.48 11.67
C SER A 142 8.64 -6.97 11.82
N ILE A 143 8.86 -6.42 13.03
CA ILE A 143 8.86 -4.96 13.26
C ILE A 143 9.90 -4.30 12.33
N ALA A 144 11.09 -4.90 12.23
CA ALA A 144 12.16 -4.34 11.42
C ALA A 144 11.76 -4.25 9.94
N ALA A 145 11.12 -5.29 9.39
CA ALA A 145 10.61 -5.25 8.02
C ALA A 145 9.52 -4.17 7.85
N ASN A 146 8.59 -4.06 8.79
CA ASN A 146 7.55 -3.02 8.76
C ASN A 146 8.12 -1.60 8.83
N LEU A 147 9.16 -1.38 9.64
CA LEU A 147 9.84 -0.09 9.74
C LEU A 147 10.62 0.26 8.46
N PHE A 148 11.32 -0.69 7.86
CA PHE A 148 11.99 -0.50 6.58
C PHE A 148 10.98 -0.13 5.49
N ALA A 149 9.89 -0.90 5.39
CA ALA A 149 8.82 -0.65 4.44
C ALA A 149 8.21 0.75 4.62
N SER A 150 7.82 1.10 5.85
CA SER A 150 7.25 2.41 6.18
C SER A 150 8.20 3.57 5.87
N THR A 151 9.49 3.42 6.17
CA THR A 151 10.51 4.45 5.90
C THR A 151 10.69 4.70 4.39
N ILE A 152 10.68 3.63 3.60
CA ILE A 152 10.78 3.71 2.14
C ILE A 152 9.52 4.39 1.56
N VAL A 153 8.33 4.01 2.03
CA VAL A 153 7.05 4.64 1.62
C VAL A 153 7.05 6.13 1.97
N ALA A 154 7.48 6.51 3.19
CA ALA A 154 7.57 7.90 3.60
C ALA A 154 8.52 8.71 2.70
N SER A 155 9.66 8.13 2.32
CA SER A 155 10.62 8.75 1.40
C SER A 155 10.07 8.95 -0.01
N ILE A 156 9.23 8.02 -0.48
CA ILE A 156 8.52 8.13 -1.76
C ILE A 156 7.45 9.23 -1.69
N LEU A 157 6.68 9.29 -0.60
CA LEU A 157 5.69 10.35 -0.39
C LEU A 157 6.35 11.73 -0.32
N TYR A 158 7.49 11.86 0.35
CA TYR A 158 8.27 13.10 0.38
C TYR A 158 8.69 13.54 -1.04
N GLN A 159 9.22 12.63 -1.84
CA GLN A 159 9.56 12.89 -3.25
C GLN A 159 8.34 13.37 -4.05
N LEU A 160 7.19 12.72 -3.89
CA LEU A 160 5.96 13.06 -4.62
C LEU A 160 5.36 14.40 -4.20
N ILE A 161 5.24 14.64 -2.90
CA ILE A 161 4.47 15.75 -2.34
C ILE A 161 5.33 17.00 -2.20
N ILE A 162 6.58 16.85 -1.77
CA ILE A 162 7.48 17.97 -1.46
C ILE A 162 8.40 18.28 -2.63
N CYS A 163 9.05 17.27 -3.22
CA CYS A 163 9.97 17.50 -4.33
C CYS A 163 9.28 17.62 -5.69
N GLY A 164 8.07 17.06 -5.84
CA GLY A 164 7.32 17.06 -7.10
C GLY A 164 7.91 16.13 -8.19
N GLU A 165 8.90 15.31 -7.86
CA GLU A 165 9.55 14.36 -8.79
C GLU A 165 9.66 12.98 -8.13
N LEU A 166 9.10 11.94 -8.77
CA LEU A 166 9.32 10.56 -8.36
C LEU A 166 10.41 9.90 -9.20
N VAL A 167 11.57 9.68 -8.58
CA VAL A 167 12.70 9.01 -9.22
C VAL A 167 12.65 7.50 -8.98
N VAL A 168 11.91 7.04 -7.97
CA VAL A 168 11.87 5.62 -7.57
C VAL A 168 10.69 4.88 -8.21
N ARG A 169 10.96 3.78 -8.92
CA ARG A 169 9.91 2.87 -9.42
C ARG A 169 9.66 1.69 -8.49
N LYS A 170 10.73 1.15 -7.94
CA LYS A 170 10.69 -0.03 -7.09
C LYS A 170 11.89 -0.01 -6.17
N THR A 171 11.69 -0.38 -4.91
CA THR A 171 12.78 -0.65 -3.97
C THR A 171 12.53 -2.00 -3.34
N THR A 172 13.54 -2.87 -3.36
CA THR A 172 13.54 -4.10 -2.55
C THR A 172 14.46 -3.91 -1.37
N PHE A 173 14.14 -4.53 -0.23
CA PHE A 173 14.96 -4.42 0.96
C PHE A 173 15.14 -5.78 1.67
N SER A 174 16.16 -5.82 2.52
CA SER A 174 16.38 -6.84 3.54
C SER A 174 16.65 -6.13 4.87
N SER A 175 15.78 -6.30 5.85
CA SER A 175 15.98 -5.77 7.20
C SER A 175 17.03 -6.57 7.98
N MET A 176 17.29 -7.82 7.60
CA MET A 176 18.32 -8.66 8.23
C MET A 176 19.72 -8.22 7.83
N THR A 177 19.94 -7.94 6.55
CA THR A 177 21.25 -7.51 6.02
C THR A 177 21.34 -5.99 5.86
N MET A 178 20.28 -5.26 6.21
CA MET A 178 20.16 -3.80 6.08
C MET A 178 20.43 -3.29 4.65
N ASN A 179 20.11 -4.10 3.64
CA ASN A 179 20.34 -3.74 2.24
C ASN A 179 19.08 -3.21 1.57
N THR A 180 19.22 -2.19 0.73
CA THR A 180 18.17 -1.70 -0.17
C THR A 180 18.68 -1.63 -1.61
N LYS A 181 17.88 -2.11 -2.55
CA LYS A 181 18.15 -2.02 -3.99
C LYS A 181 17.00 -1.31 -4.68
N THR A 182 17.30 -0.19 -5.34
CA THR A 182 16.30 0.68 -5.96
C THR A 182 16.43 0.66 -7.48
N LEU A 183 15.30 0.48 -8.16
CA LEU A 183 15.14 0.69 -9.59
C LEU A 183 14.56 2.09 -9.83
N LEU A 184 15.28 2.90 -10.59
CA LEU A 184 14.91 4.28 -10.89
C LEU A 184 13.96 4.39 -12.09
N SER A 185 13.21 5.48 -12.16
CA SER A 185 12.50 5.91 -13.34
C SER A 185 13.51 6.35 -14.39
N LYS A 186 13.28 6.00 -15.67
CA LYS A 186 14.08 6.57 -16.75
C LYS A 186 13.70 8.04 -16.82
N ARG A 187 14.66 8.95 -16.57
CA ARG A 187 14.46 10.38 -16.85
C ARG A 187 14.09 10.51 -18.32
N GLY A 188 12.90 11.03 -18.60
CA GLY A 188 12.61 11.56 -19.93
C GLY A 188 13.61 12.67 -20.19
N LYS A 189 14.36 12.60 -21.29
CA LYS A 189 15.02 13.78 -21.81
C LYS A 189 13.89 14.74 -22.19
N HIS A 190 13.67 15.76 -21.36
CA HIS A 190 12.91 16.94 -21.76
C HIS A 190 13.74 17.74 -22.75
#